data_AF-A0A9E1XN85-F1
#
_entry.id   AF-A0A9E1XN85-F1
#
_cell.length_a   1.000
_cell.length_b   1.000
_cell.length_c   1.000
_cell.angle_alpha   90.00
_cell.angle_beta   90.00
_cell.angle_gamma   90.00
#
_symmetry.space_group_name_H-M   'P 1'
#
loop_
_entity.id
_entity.type
_entity.pdbx_description
1 polymer ?
#
loop_
_entity_poly.entity_id
_entity_poly.type
_entity_poly.pdbx_seq_one_letter_code
_entity_poly.pdbx_strand_id
1 'polypeptide(L)'
;MTAFLGSTGVSRSQDATTIKLGPSGILEISRGEAAVGMVELSAHGAGWTHAPQKEAKAEASDLPDKAGKQFIGTLAVPKTEGGTIRYIQTVKPLSQGVQIEYDLTMTKEMKVSGLQFSLYLPVEAYAGKEVLIPQVRDDPKLVGLPKEQQKGKFQLWSGQGAKIELAKGKPEAVTIQLRAATDVVVQDLRQWEQSVFEIRFPAIMQDPGRSVKDGERFHLDLTLTFATPVRLEGP
;
A
#
# COMPACT_ATOMS: atom_id res chain seq x y z
N MET A 1 -24.35 -23.78 49.27
CA MET A 1 -23.78 -22.43 49.06
C MET A 1 -22.64 -22.61 48.08
N THR A 2 -22.88 -22.39 46.79
CA THR A 2 -21.96 -22.75 45.70
C THR A 2 -21.28 -21.48 45.24
N ALA A 3 -19.96 -21.38 45.43
CA ALA A 3 -19.17 -20.24 45.00
C ALA A 3 -18.97 -20.29 43.49
N PHE A 4 -19.43 -19.25 42.78
CA PHE A 4 -19.09 -19.01 41.39
C PHE A 4 -17.68 -18.38 41.32
N LEU A 5 -16.72 -19.12 40.77
CA LEU A 5 -15.45 -18.58 40.31
C LEU A 5 -15.70 -17.85 38.99
N GLY A 6 -15.77 -16.52 39.05
CA GLY A 6 -15.74 -15.67 37.86
C GLY A 6 -14.35 -15.75 37.22
N SER A 7 -14.28 -16.28 36.00
CA SER A 7 -13.10 -16.15 35.18
C SER A 7 -12.97 -14.70 34.73
N THR A 8 -12.08 -13.94 35.36
CA THR A 8 -11.61 -12.68 34.80
C THR A 8 -10.76 -13.03 33.58
N GLY A 9 -11.42 -13.10 32.42
CA GLY A 9 -10.74 -13.10 31.14
C GLY A 9 -9.91 -11.82 31.05
N VAL A 10 -8.61 -11.94 31.23
CA VAL A 10 -7.66 -10.88 30.90
C VAL A 10 -7.83 -10.63 29.40
N SER A 11 -8.53 -9.55 29.06
CA SER A 11 -8.41 -8.93 27.75
C SER A 11 -6.93 -8.61 27.59
N ARG A 12 -6.19 -9.46 26.88
CA ARG A 12 -4.89 -9.05 26.34
C ARG A 12 -5.22 -7.88 25.42
N SER A 13 -4.81 -6.67 25.82
CA SER A 13 -4.84 -5.54 24.90
C SER A 13 -4.08 -6.00 23.66
N GLN A 14 -4.77 -6.11 22.52
CA GLN A 14 -4.08 -6.36 21.27
C GLN A 14 -3.13 -5.18 21.06
N ASP A 15 -1.88 -5.48 20.74
CA ASP A 15 -0.89 -4.43 20.46
C ASP A 15 -1.46 -3.49 19.39
N ALA A 16 -1.31 -2.19 19.62
CA ALA A 16 -1.70 -1.18 18.65
C ALA A 16 -0.94 -1.39 17.35
N THR A 17 -1.57 -1.02 16.23
CA THR A 17 -0.86 -0.94 14.94
C THR A 17 -0.02 0.32 14.94
N THR A 18 1.27 0.19 14.69
CA THR A 18 2.16 1.33 14.48
C THR A 18 2.34 1.53 12.99
N ILE A 19 2.18 2.78 12.54
CA ILE A 19 2.53 3.22 11.19
C ILE A 19 3.69 4.18 11.32
N LYS A 20 4.88 3.75 10.93
CA LYS A 20 6.09 4.56 10.94
C LYS A 20 6.28 5.17 9.56
N LEU A 21 6.34 6.50 9.52
CA LEU A 21 6.58 7.28 8.33
C LEU A 21 8.09 7.43 8.10
N GLY A 22 8.54 7.10 6.89
CA GLY A 22 9.87 7.40 6.41
C GLY A 22 10.00 8.87 5.94
N PRO A 23 11.23 9.37 5.76
CA PRO A 23 11.48 10.76 5.34
C PRO A 23 10.91 11.09 3.94
N SER A 24 10.75 10.09 3.08
CA SER A 24 10.15 10.25 1.75
C SER A 24 8.63 10.01 1.72
N GLY A 25 8.02 9.66 2.87
CA GLY A 25 6.59 9.36 2.97
C GLY A 25 6.22 7.88 2.77
N ILE A 26 7.18 6.96 2.72
CA ILE A 26 6.89 5.52 2.89
C ILE A 26 6.23 5.28 4.24
N LEU A 27 5.26 4.36 4.30
CA LEU A 27 4.69 3.90 5.56
C LEU A 27 5.14 2.45 5.81
N GLU A 28 5.84 2.22 6.92
CA GLU A 28 6.12 0.90 7.47
C GLU A 28 5.05 0.59 8.52
N ILE A 29 4.37 -0.55 8.39
CA ILE A 29 3.24 -0.92 9.25
C ILE A 29 3.64 -2.13 10.07
N SER A 30 3.53 -2.03 11.39
CA SER A 30 3.82 -3.12 12.32
C SER A 30 2.74 -3.26 13.39
N ARG A 31 2.74 -4.41 14.05
CA ARG A 31 2.02 -4.63 15.31
C ARG A 31 2.98 -5.29 16.29
N GLY A 32 3.34 -4.56 17.35
CA GLY A 32 4.48 -4.95 18.18
C GLY A 32 5.74 -5.09 17.31
N GLU A 33 6.41 -6.22 17.40
CA GLU A 33 7.60 -6.54 16.59
C GLU A 33 7.27 -7.12 15.20
N ALA A 34 6.00 -7.50 14.95
CA ALA A 34 5.61 -8.16 13.71
C ALA A 34 5.34 -7.15 12.58
N ALA A 35 5.96 -7.36 11.43
CA ALA A 35 5.67 -6.60 10.22
C ALA A 35 4.28 -6.95 9.65
N VAL A 36 3.47 -5.94 9.37
CA VAL A 36 2.12 -6.08 8.81
C VAL A 36 2.09 -5.66 7.35
N GLY A 37 2.88 -4.67 6.96
CA GLY A 37 2.95 -4.23 5.57
C GLY A 37 3.84 -3.01 5.36
N MET A 38 4.02 -2.65 4.09
CA MET A 38 4.69 -1.42 3.69
C MET A 38 3.93 -0.79 2.54
N VAL A 39 3.77 0.52 2.57
CA VAL A 39 3.14 1.29 1.51
C VAL A 39 4.17 2.20 0.86
N GLU A 40 4.21 2.19 -0.47
CA GLU A 40 4.95 3.16 -1.24
C GLU A 40 4.28 3.51 -2.57
N LEU A 41 4.64 4.69 -3.08
CA LEU A 41 4.55 5.08 -4.48
C LEU A 41 5.70 4.42 -5.24
N SER A 42 5.39 3.59 -6.24
CA SER A 42 6.41 2.92 -7.05
C SER A 42 6.29 3.35 -8.51
N ALA A 43 7.43 3.69 -9.11
CA ALA A 43 7.52 4.01 -10.54
C ALA A 43 8.49 3.06 -11.24
N HIS A 44 8.28 2.82 -12.53
CA HIS A 44 9.12 1.95 -13.33
C HIS A 44 9.44 2.61 -14.67
N GLY A 45 10.74 2.69 -14.96
CA GLY A 45 11.24 3.06 -16.28
C GLY A 45 11.32 1.89 -17.25
N ALA A 46 11.95 2.13 -18.40
CA ALA A 46 12.10 1.13 -19.46
C ALA A 46 12.68 -0.21 -18.96
N GLY A 47 12.08 -1.31 -19.41
CA GLY A 47 12.44 -2.67 -18.97
C GLY A 47 12.12 -2.91 -17.49
N TRP A 48 11.05 -2.30 -16.98
CA TRP A 48 10.57 -2.44 -15.60
C TRP A 48 11.64 -2.14 -14.54
N THR A 49 12.51 -1.16 -14.81
CA THR A 49 13.52 -0.74 -13.83
C THR A 49 12.87 0.09 -12.73
N HIS A 50 12.88 -0.45 -11.51
CA HIS A 50 12.15 0.09 -10.37
C HIS A 50 12.78 1.36 -9.80
N ALA A 51 11.95 2.35 -9.47
CA ALA A 51 12.24 3.52 -8.65
C ALA A 51 11.35 3.47 -7.40
N PRO A 52 11.89 3.02 -6.25
CA PRO A 52 11.15 2.98 -5.00
C PRO A 52 11.05 4.37 -4.36
N GLN A 53 9.95 4.67 -3.66
CA GLN A 53 9.77 5.95 -2.98
C GLN A 53 10.86 6.23 -1.93
N LYS A 54 11.52 5.21 -1.39
CA LYS A 54 12.59 5.37 -0.39
C LYS A 54 13.78 6.18 -0.92
N GLU A 55 13.95 6.22 -2.24
CA GLU A 55 15.02 6.96 -2.93
C GLU A 55 14.59 8.36 -3.35
N ALA A 56 13.33 8.74 -3.12
CA ALA A 56 12.84 10.07 -3.41
C ALA A 56 13.48 11.11 -2.47
N LYS A 57 13.67 12.32 -3.00
CA LYS A 57 14.03 13.49 -2.21
C LYS A 57 12.76 14.18 -1.78
N ALA A 58 12.53 14.33 -0.48
CA ALA A 58 11.31 14.96 0.03
C ALA A 58 11.56 15.77 1.30
N GLU A 59 10.65 16.70 1.55
CA GLU A 59 10.51 17.42 2.80
C GLU A 59 9.21 17.01 3.48
N ALA A 60 9.28 16.74 4.79
CA ALA A 60 8.13 16.42 5.62
C ALA A 60 7.73 17.63 6.47
N SER A 61 6.43 17.85 6.63
CA SER A 61 5.88 18.90 7.48
C SER A 61 4.58 18.43 8.13
N ASP A 62 4.20 19.06 9.25
CA ASP A 62 2.87 18.89 9.81
C ASP A 62 1.83 19.58 8.94
N LEU A 63 0.63 19.00 8.84
CA LEU A 63 -0.52 19.69 8.25
C LEU A 63 -0.89 20.94 9.08
N PRO A 64 -1.54 21.95 8.47
CA PRO A 64 -1.90 23.20 9.17
C PRO A 64 -2.75 23.00 10.43
N ASP A 65 -3.61 21.98 10.43
CA ASP A 65 -4.46 21.58 11.56
C ASP A 65 -3.74 20.67 12.58
N LYS A 66 -2.47 20.32 12.30
CA LYS A 66 -1.64 19.37 13.06
C LYS A 66 -2.23 17.96 13.15
N ALA A 67 -3.21 17.64 12.30
CA ALA A 67 -3.89 16.35 12.29
C ALA A 67 -3.26 15.37 11.31
N GLY A 68 -1.99 15.54 10.93
CA GLY A 68 -1.32 14.64 9.99
C GLY A 68 0.00 15.20 9.48
N LYS A 69 0.57 14.51 8.49
CA LYS A 69 1.83 14.87 7.83
C LYS A 69 1.62 15.11 6.34
N GLN A 70 2.41 16.02 5.79
CA GLN A 70 2.54 16.23 4.36
C GLN A 70 3.99 16.00 3.93
N PHE A 71 4.17 15.30 2.83
CA PHE A 71 5.46 15.12 2.17
C PHE A 71 5.39 15.76 0.79
N ILE A 72 6.35 16.64 0.49
CA ILE A 72 6.51 17.22 -0.84
C ILE A 72 7.85 16.71 -1.37
N GLY A 73 7.83 15.94 -2.45
CA GLY A 73 9.02 15.27 -2.93
C GLY A 73 9.09 15.12 -4.44
N THR A 74 10.23 14.58 -4.87
CA THR A 74 10.53 14.26 -6.27
C THR A 74 11.13 12.86 -6.34
N LEU A 75 10.53 12.01 -7.18
CA LEU A 75 10.98 10.65 -7.48
C LEU A 75 11.57 10.62 -8.90
N ALA A 76 12.86 10.29 -9.00
CA ALA A 76 13.50 10.13 -10.31
C ALA A 76 13.09 8.79 -10.94
N VAL A 77 12.66 8.80 -12.21
CA VAL A 77 12.30 7.57 -12.91
C VAL A 77 13.50 7.07 -13.72
N PRO A 78 14.01 5.85 -13.48
CA PRO A 78 15.16 5.32 -14.20
C PRO A 78 14.94 5.31 -15.70
N LYS A 79 16.00 5.51 -16.49
CA LYS A 79 15.96 5.39 -17.96
C LYS A 79 14.91 6.31 -18.65
N THR A 80 14.69 7.50 -18.12
CA THR A 80 13.77 8.51 -18.67
C THR A 80 14.44 9.85 -19.02
N GLU A 81 15.75 9.82 -19.33
CA GLU A 81 16.55 11.02 -19.63
C GLU A 81 16.48 12.10 -18.52
N GLY A 82 16.36 11.69 -17.25
CA GLY A 82 16.21 12.60 -16.11
C GLY A 82 14.77 13.04 -15.85
N GLY A 83 13.78 12.30 -16.35
CA GLY A 83 12.39 12.47 -15.99
C GLY A 83 12.14 12.19 -14.50
N THR A 84 11.34 13.04 -13.88
CA THR A 84 10.98 12.90 -12.47
C THR A 84 9.49 13.11 -12.25
N ILE A 85 8.97 12.51 -11.18
CA ILE A 85 7.60 12.68 -10.70
C ILE A 85 7.68 13.56 -9.45
N ARG A 86 7.09 14.76 -9.51
CA ARG A 86 6.84 15.53 -8.30
C ARG A 86 5.61 14.95 -7.61
N TYR A 87 5.66 14.75 -6.31
CA TYR A 87 4.52 14.29 -5.53
C TYR A 87 4.27 15.17 -4.32
N ILE A 88 2.99 15.32 -3.99
CA ILE A 88 2.51 15.74 -2.69
C ILE A 88 1.77 14.54 -2.10
N GLN A 89 2.22 14.08 -0.94
CA GLN A 89 1.55 13.03 -0.19
C GLN A 89 1.00 13.63 1.10
N THR A 90 -0.27 13.37 1.37
CA THR A 90 -0.90 13.73 2.65
C THR A 90 -1.26 12.46 3.41
N VAL A 91 -0.90 12.41 4.69
CA VAL A 91 -1.16 11.28 5.58
C VAL A 91 -1.92 11.78 6.81
N LYS A 92 -3.17 11.34 6.98
CA LYS A 92 -4.03 11.71 8.10
C LYS A 92 -4.37 10.48 8.93
N PRO A 93 -4.04 10.44 10.24
CA PRO A 93 -4.40 9.32 11.10
C PRO A 93 -5.92 9.29 11.31
N LEU A 94 -6.44 8.08 11.44
CA LEU A 94 -7.79 7.77 11.88
C LEU A 94 -7.68 6.92 13.15
N SER A 95 -8.76 6.78 13.91
CA SER A 95 -8.76 5.99 15.16
C SER A 95 -8.28 4.54 14.96
N GLN A 96 -8.60 3.93 13.82
CA GLN A 96 -8.22 2.57 13.44
C GLN A 96 -7.56 2.51 12.06
N GLY A 97 -6.91 3.59 11.63
CA GLY A 97 -6.47 3.66 10.25
C GLY A 97 -5.64 4.87 9.89
N VAL A 98 -5.47 5.05 8.59
CA VAL A 98 -4.84 6.22 7.99
C VAL A 98 -5.47 6.50 6.64
N GLN A 99 -5.78 7.77 6.37
CA GLN A 99 -6.07 8.23 5.02
C GLN A 99 -4.77 8.68 4.36
N ILE A 100 -4.58 8.29 3.10
CA ILE A 100 -3.42 8.60 2.29
C ILE A 100 -3.90 9.18 0.98
N GLU A 101 -3.41 10.35 0.66
CA GLU A 101 -3.68 11.06 -0.59
C GLU A 101 -2.36 11.34 -1.31
N TYR A 102 -2.32 11.11 -2.61
CA TYR A 102 -1.20 11.45 -3.49
C TYR A 102 -1.69 12.33 -4.64
N ASP A 103 -1.01 13.45 -4.84
CA ASP A 103 -1.06 14.24 -6.06
C ASP A 103 0.29 14.19 -6.76
N LEU A 104 0.29 13.64 -7.97
CA LEU A 104 1.50 13.44 -8.78
C LEU A 104 1.48 14.39 -9.97
N THR A 105 2.64 14.93 -10.32
CA THR A 105 2.83 15.74 -11.54
C THR A 105 4.12 15.34 -12.22
N MET A 106 4.02 15.00 -13.51
CA MET A 106 5.18 14.73 -14.35
C MET A 106 5.91 16.05 -14.62
N THR A 107 7.22 16.07 -14.35
CA THR A 107 8.03 17.30 -14.45
C THR A 107 8.51 17.61 -15.87
N LYS A 108 8.35 16.64 -16.79
CA LYS A 108 8.58 16.77 -18.22
C LYS A 108 8.01 15.55 -18.95
N GLU A 109 8.06 15.60 -20.28
CA GLU A 109 7.77 14.43 -21.11
C GLU A 109 8.76 13.30 -20.83
N MET A 110 8.23 12.08 -20.63
CA MET A 110 9.02 10.87 -20.41
C MET A 110 8.23 9.62 -20.73
N LYS A 111 8.91 8.47 -20.79
CA LYS A 111 8.28 7.16 -20.98
C LYS A 111 8.29 6.37 -19.67
N VAL A 112 7.10 6.03 -19.17
CA VAL A 112 6.92 5.33 -17.89
C VAL A 112 6.28 3.96 -18.15
N SER A 113 6.92 2.88 -17.71
CA SER A 113 6.40 1.52 -17.81
C SER A 113 5.38 1.19 -16.73
N GLY A 114 5.62 1.70 -15.52
CA GLY A 114 4.77 1.49 -14.36
C GLY A 114 4.67 2.74 -13.51
N LEU A 115 3.46 3.07 -13.07
CA LEU A 115 3.21 4.03 -12.00
C LEU A 115 2.11 3.45 -11.15
N GLN A 116 2.36 3.25 -9.87
CA GLN A 116 1.42 2.60 -8.99
C GLN A 116 1.59 3.04 -7.54
N PHE A 117 0.53 2.85 -6.78
CA PHE A 117 0.62 2.69 -5.34
C PHE A 117 0.64 1.20 -5.02
N SER A 118 1.50 0.80 -4.09
CA SER A 118 1.70 -0.59 -3.74
C SER A 118 1.62 -0.78 -2.23
N LEU A 119 0.79 -1.73 -1.80
CA LEU A 119 0.84 -2.30 -0.46
C LEU A 119 1.57 -3.64 -0.53
N TYR A 120 2.75 -3.69 0.07
CA TYR A 120 3.56 -4.90 0.22
C TYR A 120 3.18 -5.62 1.51
N LEU A 121 2.91 -6.91 1.41
CA LEU A 121 2.44 -7.77 2.48
C LEU A 121 3.48 -8.87 2.73
N PRO A 122 4.11 -8.93 3.92
CA PRO A 122 5.10 -9.95 4.23
C PRO A 122 4.55 -11.36 4.06
N VAL A 123 5.27 -12.24 3.36
CA VAL A 123 4.85 -13.64 3.16
C VAL A 123 4.62 -14.34 4.50
N GLU A 124 5.49 -14.12 5.48
CA GLU A 124 5.35 -14.65 6.84
C GLU A 124 3.99 -14.32 7.47
N ALA A 125 3.49 -13.12 7.24
CA ALA A 125 2.24 -12.65 7.81
C ALA A 125 1.00 -13.03 6.98
N TYR A 126 1.10 -13.32 5.67
CA TYR A 126 -0.08 -13.47 4.81
C TYR A 126 -0.17 -14.78 4.01
N ALA A 127 0.88 -15.59 3.98
CA ALA A 127 0.86 -16.83 3.24
C ALA A 127 -0.20 -17.82 3.77
N GLY A 128 -0.95 -18.42 2.85
CA GLY A 128 -2.10 -19.28 3.15
C GLY A 128 -3.39 -18.54 3.51
N LYS A 129 -3.42 -17.20 3.41
CA LYS A 129 -4.61 -16.37 3.63
C LYS A 129 -5.23 -15.95 2.30
N GLU A 130 -6.28 -15.14 2.38
CA GLU A 130 -7.04 -14.70 1.22
C GLU A 130 -7.15 -13.18 1.19
N VAL A 131 -7.24 -12.66 -0.04
CA VAL A 131 -7.66 -11.30 -0.36
C VAL A 131 -9.10 -11.36 -0.85
N LEU A 132 -10.01 -10.63 -0.21
CA LEU A 132 -11.40 -10.51 -0.62
C LEU A 132 -11.60 -9.15 -1.28
N ILE A 133 -12.11 -9.17 -2.51
CA ILE A 133 -12.39 -7.97 -3.31
C ILE A 133 -13.89 -7.96 -3.64
N PRO A 134 -14.71 -7.20 -2.90
CA PRO A 134 -16.14 -7.08 -3.17
C PRO A 134 -16.38 -6.52 -4.58
N GLN A 135 -17.37 -7.08 -5.27
CA GLN A 135 -17.79 -6.66 -6.60
C GLN A 135 -19.18 -6.02 -6.51
N VAL A 136 -19.45 -4.99 -7.32
CA VAL A 136 -20.71 -4.24 -7.25
C VAL A 136 -21.90 -5.07 -7.78
N ARG A 137 -21.65 -5.94 -8.75
CA ARG A 137 -22.69 -6.70 -9.47
C ARG A 137 -22.46 -8.22 -9.51
N ASP A 138 -21.36 -8.68 -8.93
CA ASP A 138 -20.95 -10.09 -8.93
C ASP A 138 -20.63 -10.55 -7.50
N ASP A 139 -20.44 -11.86 -7.33
CA ASP A 139 -19.89 -12.39 -6.09
C ASP A 139 -18.50 -11.81 -5.79
N PRO A 140 -18.16 -11.58 -4.50
CA PRO A 140 -16.82 -11.16 -4.11
C PRO A 140 -15.75 -12.09 -4.67
N LYS A 141 -14.67 -11.51 -5.19
CA LYS A 141 -13.51 -12.30 -5.63
C LYS A 141 -12.66 -12.63 -4.42
N LEU A 142 -12.38 -13.92 -4.23
CA LEU A 142 -11.44 -14.45 -3.25
C LEU A 142 -10.16 -14.85 -3.98
N VAL A 143 -9.04 -14.23 -3.60
CA VAL A 143 -7.72 -14.51 -4.17
C VAL A 143 -6.86 -15.13 -3.08
N GLY A 144 -6.54 -16.41 -3.24
CA GLY A 144 -5.65 -17.11 -2.32
C GLY A 144 -4.20 -16.64 -2.44
N LEU A 145 -3.56 -16.39 -1.30
CA LEU A 145 -2.13 -16.09 -1.18
C LEU A 145 -1.39 -17.40 -0.89
N PRO A 146 -0.65 -17.98 -1.84
CA PRO A 146 -0.16 -19.34 -1.72
C PRO A 146 0.98 -19.46 -0.69
N LYS A 147 0.98 -20.53 0.11
CA LYS A 147 2.07 -20.82 1.06
C LYS A 147 3.42 -20.96 0.36
N GLU A 148 3.42 -21.65 -0.76
CA GLU A 148 4.59 -21.86 -1.59
C GLU A 148 4.49 -21.05 -2.88
N GLN A 149 5.63 -20.59 -3.37
CA GLN A 149 5.69 -19.87 -4.63
C GLN A 149 5.32 -20.81 -5.79
N GLN A 150 4.38 -20.38 -6.63
CA GLN A 150 4.00 -21.12 -7.83
C GLN A 150 4.81 -20.61 -9.04
N LYS A 151 5.67 -21.46 -9.61
CA LYS A 151 6.55 -21.09 -10.73
C LYS A 151 5.72 -20.54 -11.90
N GLY A 152 6.10 -19.37 -12.41
CA GLY A 152 5.43 -18.71 -13.55
C GLY A 152 4.07 -18.08 -13.22
N LYS A 153 3.59 -18.18 -11.97
CA LYS A 153 2.33 -17.60 -11.53
C LYS A 153 2.57 -16.53 -10.48
N PHE A 154 2.99 -15.36 -10.96
CA PHE A 154 3.23 -14.18 -10.13
C PHE A 154 2.05 -13.24 -10.07
N GLN A 155 1.24 -13.14 -11.12
CA GLN A 155 -0.02 -12.40 -11.08
C GLN A 155 -1.12 -13.35 -10.60
N LEU A 156 -1.53 -13.20 -9.34
CA LEU A 156 -2.55 -14.05 -8.72
C LEU A 156 -3.95 -13.64 -9.18
N TRP A 157 -4.17 -12.34 -9.38
CA TRP A 157 -5.44 -11.80 -9.86
C TRP A 157 -5.26 -10.37 -10.41
N SER A 158 -6.14 -9.96 -11.31
CA SER A 158 -6.27 -8.58 -11.78
C SER A 158 -7.73 -8.26 -12.13
N GLY A 159 -8.18 -7.06 -11.79
CA GLY A 159 -9.53 -6.59 -12.12
C GLY A 159 -9.86 -5.28 -11.41
N GLN A 160 -11.13 -4.88 -11.46
CA GLN A 160 -11.59 -3.65 -10.83
C GLN A 160 -11.99 -3.90 -9.36
N GLY A 161 -11.69 -2.93 -8.49
CA GLY A 161 -12.08 -2.97 -7.08
C GLY A 161 -12.04 -1.58 -6.44
N ALA A 162 -13.00 -1.32 -5.55
CA ALA A 162 -13.00 -0.12 -4.69
C ALA A 162 -12.66 -0.43 -3.23
N LYS A 163 -12.78 -1.70 -2.83
CA LYS A 163 -12.50 -2.19 -1.49
C LYS A 163 -11.72 -3.49 -1.55
N ILE A 164 -10.74 -3.66 -0.68
CA ILE A 164 -9.92 -4.85 -0.56
C ILE A 164 -9.85 -5.21 0.92
N GLU A 165 -10.21 -6.43 1.28
CA GLU A 165 -10.13 -6.94 2.66
C GLU A 165 -9.11 -8.07 2.71
N LEU A 166 -8.08 -7.92 3.54
CA LEU A 166 -7.00 -8.88 3.74
C LEU A 166 -7.20 -9.57 5.09
N ALA A 167 -7.03 -10.89 5.12
CA ALA A 167 -7.03 -11.69 6.37
C ALA A 167 -8.23 -11.38 7.30
N LYS A 168 -9.43 -11.24 6.72
CA LYS A 168 -10.65 -10.81 7.43
C LYS A 168 -10.88 -11.61 8.72
N GLY A 169 -11.15 -10.89 9.82
CA GLY A 169 -11.41 -11.48 11.13
C GLY A 169 -10.16 -11.97 11.87
N LYS A 170 -8.95 -11.71 11.36
CA LYS A 170 -7.68 -11.97 12.03
C LYS A 170 -7.07 -10.67 12.58
N PRO A 171 -6.12 -10.74 13.53
CA PRO A 171 -5.45 -9.56 14.02
C PRO A 171 -4.82 -8.76 12.87
N GLU A 172 -4.05 -9.38 11.99
CA GLU A 172 -3.39 -8.77 10.82
C GLU A 172 -4.35 -8.34 9.69
N ALA A 173 -5.65 -8.26 9.96
CA ALA A 173 -6.60 -7.76 8.98
C ALA A 173 -6.29 -6.32 8.60
N VAL A 174 -6.26 -6.10 7.28
CA VAL A 174 -6.10 -4.78 6.66
C VAL A 174 -7.24 -4.60 5.66
N THR A 175 -7.91 -3.47 5.73
CA THR A 175 -8.89 -3.06 4.71
C THR A 175 -8.36 -1.85 3.97
N ILE A 176 -8.39 -1.91 2.64
CA ILE A 176 -8.09 -0.80 1.76
C ILE A 176 -9.42 -0.34 1.16
N GLN A 177 -9.75 0.93 1.33
CA GLN A 177 -10.92 1.56 0.74
C GLN A 177 -10.44 2.69 -0.16
N LEU A 178 -10.77 2.61 -1.44
CA LEU A 178 -10.48 3.64 -2.43
C LEU A 178 -11.68 4.59 -2.55
N ARG A 179 -11.41 5.84 -2.93
CA ARG A 179 -12.45 6.83 -3.24
C ARG A 179 -13.38 6.38 -4.38
N ALA A 180 -12.84 5.68 -5.37
CA ALA A 180 -13.56 5.10 -6.49
C ALA A 180 -12.94 3.75 -6.89
N ALA A 181 -13.70 2.92 -7.61
CA ALA A 181 -13.16 1.69 -8.17
C ALA A 181 -12.03 2.01 -9.16
N THR A 182 -10.95 1.25 -9.08
CA THR A 182 -9.81 1.32 -10.00
C THR A 182 -9.32 -0.10 -10.31
N ASP A 183 -8.39 -0.20 -11.26
CA ASP A 183 -7.63 -1.43 -11.47
C ASP A 183 -6.86 -1.80 -10.21
N VAL A 184 -6.87 -3.09 -9.90
CA VAL A 184 -6.17 -3.72 -8.78
C VAL A 184 -5.49 -4.97 -9.32
N VAL A 185 -4.23 -5.16 -8.94
CA VAL A 185 -3.46 -6.37 -9.25
C VAL A 185 -2.95 -6.96 -7.94
N VAL A 186 -3.15 -8.27 -7.77
CA VAL A 186 -2.60 -9.03 -6.65
C VAL A 186 -1.44 -9.87 -7.19
N GLN A 187 -0.26 -9.71 -6.63
CA GLN A 187 0.95 -10.38 -7.09
C GLN A 187 1.71 -11.09 -5.98
N ASP A 188 2.41 -12.16 -6.36
CA ASP A 188 3.44 -12.84 -5.57
C ASP A 188 4.80 -12.43 -6.13
N LEU A 189 5.56 -11.67 -5.34
CA LEU A 189 6.83 -11.11 -5.80
C LEU A 189 8.04 -12.00 -5.51
N ARG A 190 7.84 -13.21 -4.96
CA ARG A 190 8.94 -14.13 -4.62
C ARG A 190 9.78 -14.57 -5.82
N GLN A 191 9.23 -14.51 -7.04
CA GLN A 191 10.00 -14.81 -8.24
C GLN A 191 11.08 -13.77 -8.56
N TRP A 192 10.97 -12.59 -7.97
CA TRP A 192 11.97 -11.53 -8.04
C TRP A 192 12.70 -11.36 -6.69
N GLU A 193 12.80 -12.45 -5.92
CA GLU A 193 13.53 -12.53 -4.64
C GLU A 193 12.99 -11.59 -3.55
N GLN A 194 11.74 -11.12 -3.69
CA GLN A 194 11.07 -10.32 -2.68
C GLN A 194 10.10 -11.19 -1.89
N SER A 195 10.30 -11.29 -0.58
CA SER A 195 9.48 -12.13 0.32
C SER A 195 8.14 -11.46 0.70
N VAL A 196 7.41 -10.96 -0.30
CA VAL A 196 6.15 -10.22 -0.13
C VAL A 196 5.13 -10.59 -1.21
N PHE A 197 3.85 -10.45 -0.86
CA PHE A 197 2.77 -10.25 -1.84
C PHE A 197 2.58 -8.74 -2.06
N GLU A 198 2.07 -8.36 -3.22
CA GLU A 198 1.77 -6.97 -3.56
C GLU A 198 0.29 -6.81 -3.89
N ILE A 199 -0.37 -5.85 -3.25
CA ILE A 199 -1.63 -5.29 -3.74
C ILE A 199 -1.28 -3.98 -4.44
N ARG A 200 -1.36 -4.00 -5.76
CA ARG A 200 -0.97 -2.90 -6.64
C ARG A 200 -2.19 -2.18 -7.17
N PHE A 201 -2.14 -0.86 -7.17
CA PHE A 201 -3.12 0.04 -7.78
C PHE A 201 -2.44 0.80 -8.91
N PRO A 202 -2.41 0.25 -10.13
CA PRO A 202 -1.70 0.86 -11.24
C PRO A 202 -2.46 2.08 -11.79
N ALA A 203 -1.74 3.18 -11.95
CA ALA A 203 -2.12 4.31 -12.80
C ALA A 203 -1.56 4.16 -14.22
N ILE A 204 -0.37 3.56 -14.34
CA ILE A 204 0.27 3.17 -15.61
C ILE A 204 0.80 1.75 -15.43
N MET A 205 0.53 0.88 -16.40
CA MET A 205 1.08 -0.47 -16.47
C MET A 205 1.16 -0.90 -17.94
N GLN A 206 2.22 -0.48 -18.64
CA GLN A 206 2.37 -0.70 -20.08
C GLN A 206 3.81 -1.05 -20.43
N ASP A 207 3.99 -2.05 -21.30
CA ASP A 207 5.27 -2.42 -21.90
C ASP A 207 5.18 -2.15 -23.42
N PRO A 208 6.06 -1.34 -24.04
CA PRO A 208 7.37 -0.83 -23.58
C PRO A 208 7.32 0.47 -22.74
N GLY A 209 6.14 0.88 -22.27
CA GLY A 209 5.93 2.11 -21.50
C GLY A 209 5.07 3.14 -22.23
N ARG A 210 4.29 3.88 -21.44
CA ARG A 210 3.42 4.97 -21.88
C ARG A 210 4.22 6.28 -21.92
N SER A 211 4.09 7.03 -23.01
CA SER A 211 4.53 8.43 -23.03
C SER A 211 3.59 9.27 -22.16
N VAL A 212 4.15 9.95 -21.17
CA VAL A 212 3.45 10.94 -20.34
C VAL A 212 3.96 12.32 -20.69
N LYS A 213 3.09 13.32 -20.65
CA LYS A 213 3.42 14.71 -20.99
C LYS A 213 3.95 15.48 -19.79
N ASP A 214 4.67 16.56 -20.05
CA ASP A 214 4.94 17.57 -19.02
C ASP A 214 3.63 18.09 -18.40
N GLY A 215 3.62 18.19 -17.07
CA GLY A 215 2.46 18.63 -16.30
C GLY A 215 1.32 17.61 -16.19
N GLU A 216 1.44 16.41 -16.78
CA GLU A 216 0.43 15.36 -16.63
C GLU A 216 0.27 14.95 -15.16
N ARG A 217 -0.98 14.82 -14.70
CA ARG A 217 -1.30 14.63 -13.28
C ARG A 217 -2.01 13.31 -13.03
N PHE A 218 -1.71 12.74 -11.88
CA PHE A 218 -2.40 11.57 -11.33
C PHE A 218 -2.77 11.85 -9.88
N HIS A 219 -3.92 11.36 -9.46
CA HIS A 219 -4.42 11.51 -8.11
C HIS A 219 -4.87 10.16 -7.56
N LEU A 220 -4.55 9.90 -6.30
CA LEU A 220 -5.00 8.73 -5.58
C LEU A 220 -5.41 9.12 -4.17
N ASP A 221 -6.56 8.63 -3.72
CA ASP A 221 -7.08 8.82 -2.37
C ASP A 221 -7.60 7.47 -1.87
N LEU A 222 -7.03 7.02 -0.75
CA LEU A 222 -7.39 5.77 -0.11
C LEU A 222 -7.32 5.85 1.41
N THR A 223 -8.05 4.95 2.04
CA THR A 223 -8.03 4.72 3.48
C THR A 223 -7.56 3.30 3.75
N LEU A 224 -6.59 3.17 4.64
CA LEU A 224 -6.19 1.90 5.25
C LEU A 224 -6.84 1.80 6.63
N THR A 225 -7.51 0.69 6.91
CA THR A 225 -8.11 0.40 8.21
C THR A 225 -7.57 -0.92 8.76
N PHE A 226 -7.31 -0.95 10.06
CA PHE A 226 -6.74 -2.09 10.78
C PHE A 226 -7.70 -2.58 11.87
N ALA A 227 -7.53 -3.82 12.31
CA ALA A 227 -8.33 -4.38 13.40
C ALA A 227 -8.09 -3.69 14.76
N THR A 228 -6.95 -3.02 14.92
CA THR A 228 -6.48 -2.40 16.16
C THR A 228 -6.34 -0.89 16.00
N PRO A 229 -6.38 -0.11 17.10
CA PRO A 229 -6.07 1.32 17.06
C PRO A 229 -4.72 1.59 16.40
N VAL A 230 -4.63 2.72 15.70
CA VAL A 230 -3.40 3.13 15.01
C VAL A 230 -2.66 4.20 15.80
N ARG A 231 -1.35 4.01 15.92
CA ARG A 231 -0.39 5.04 16.32
C ARG A 231 0.45 5.42 15.10
N LEU A 232 0.49 6.71 14.79
CA LEU A 232 1.37 7.26 13.77
C LEU A 232 2.69 7.68 14.41
N GLU A 233 3.80 7.26 13.82
CA GLU A 233 5.17 7.67 14.17
C GLU A 233 5.83 8.20 12.92
N GLY A 234 6.74 9.16 13.01
CA GLY A 234 7.31 9.77 11.80
C GLY A 234 8.26 10.92 12.08
N PRO A 235 8.90 11.43 11.02
CA PRO A 235 9.91 12.49 11.13
C PRO A 235 9.31 13.83 11.60
#